data_AF-A0A5V5M802-F1
#
_entry.id   AF-A0A5V5M802-F1
#
_cell.length_a   1.000
_cell.length_b   1.000
_cell.length_c   1.000
_cell.angle_alpha   90.00
_cell.angle_beta   90.00
_cell.angle_gamma   90.00
#
_symmetry.space_group_name_H-M   'P 1'
#
loop_
_entity.id
_entity.type
_entity.pdbx_description
1 polymer ?
#
loop_
_entity_poly.entity_id
_entity_poly.type
_entity_poly.pdbx_seq_one_letter_code
_entity_poly.pdbx_strand_id
1 'polypeptide(L)'
;MSQSEHSTVPLRPMPVKRLATAAVLMVAVCIGGYLLTPKWQAVRSEQQRLADPLRDFTNPQTPEAQLSRLQEKIRANPQDSEQWARLGEYYLYRNAYDNALLAYRQALRLRGDNAQLFAALATVLYYQAGQHMTPATREMINKALALDATEVTAQMLLAADAFMQADYAQAVSLWQTLLDANSPRVNRAQLVEAINLAKLLQNRQK
;
A
#
# COMPACT_ATOMS: atom_id res chain seq x y z
N MET A 1 -21.32 -49.64 58.27
CA MET A 1 -22.20 -48.59 57.71
C MET A 1 -21.92 -47.29 58.44
N SER A 2 -21.21 -46.35 57.81
CA SER A 2 -21.17 -44.95 58.21
C SER A 2 -20.78 -44.17 56.94
N GLN A 3 -21.74 -43.45 56.37
CA GLN A 3 -21.54 -42.59 55.21
C GLN A 3 -20.98 -41.25 55.71
N SER A 4 -19.79 -40.88 55.26
CA SER A 4 -19.24 -39.54 55.47
C SER A 4 -19.82 -38.59 54.42
N GLU A 5 -20.76 -37.74 54.85
CA GLU A 5 -21.29 -36.63 54.06
C GLU A 5 -20.18 -35.62 53.78
N HIS A 6 -19.67 -35.59 52.54
CA HIS A 6 -18.84 -34.49 52.07
C HIS A 6 -19.75 -33.31 51.71
N SER A 7 -19.79 -32.30 52.59
CA SER A 7 -20.43 -31.02 52.32
C SER A 7 -19.78 -30.34 51.11
N THR A 8 -20.51 -30.28 49.99
CA THR A 8 -20.11 -29.45 48.83
C THR A 8 -20.32 -27.98 49.18
N VAL A 9 -19.24 -27.25 49.44
CA VAL A 9 -19.29 -25.79 49.56
C VAL A 9 -19.73 -25.22 48.20
N PRO A 10 -20.83 -24.45 48.11
CA PRO A 10 -21.26 -23.89 46.84
C PRO A 10 -20.27 -22.79 46.41
N LEU A 11 -19.62 -22.99 45.25
CA LEU A 11 -18.82 -21.95 44.60
C LEU A 11 -19.75 -20.77 44.27
N ARG A 12 -19.55 -19.65 44.96
CA ARG A 12 -20.34 -18.42 44.74
C ARG A 12 -20.09 -17.93 43.29
N PRO A 13 -21.12 -17.82 42.42
CA PRO A 13 -20.92 -17.39 41.05
C PRO A 13 -20.41 -15.95 41.07
N MET A 14 -19.24 -15.72 40.46
CA MET A 14 -18.72 -14.36 40.31
C MET A 14 -19.72 -13.54 39.48
N PRO A 15 -20.02 -12.29 39.87
CA PRO A 15 -20.97 -11.47 39.14
C PRO A 15 -20.39 -11.22 37.74
N VAL A 16 -21.12 -11.64 36.71
CA VAL A 16 -20.73 -11.57 35.28
C VAL A 16 -20.17 -10.20 34.89
N LYS A 17 -20.66 -9.13 35.50
CA LYS A 17 -20.16 -7.75 35.32
C LYS A 17 -18.69 -7.57 35.67
N ARG A 18 -18.17 -8.24 36.71
CA ARG A 18 -16.76 -8.18 37.12
C ARG A 18 -15.84 -8.91 36.15
N LEU A 19 -16.30 -10.05 35.60
CA LEU A 19 -15.60 -10.78 34.55
C LEU A 19 -15.56 -9.95 33.25
N ALA A 20 -16.67 -9.31 32.89
CA ALA A 20 -16.72 -8.42 31.73
C ALA A 20 -15.77 -7.22 31.88
N THR A 21 -15.73 -6.55 33.03
CA THR A 21 -14.80 -5.44 33.27
C THR A 21 -13.34 -5.89 33.23
N ALA A 22 -13.02 -7.07 33.77
CA ALA A 22 -11.66 -7.60 33.72
C ALA A 22 -11.24 -7.96 32.29
N ALA A 23 -12.15 -8.51 31.48
CA ALA A 23 -11.91 -8.80 30.07
C ALA A 23 -11.69 -7.51 29.25
N VAL A 24 -12.49 -6.47 29.48
CA VAL A 24 -12.32 -5.17 28.81
C VAL A 24 -10.98 -4.53 29.20
N LEU A 25 -10.59 -4.58 30.48
CA LEU A 25 -9.29 -4.08 30.94
C LEU A 25 -8.14 -4.87 30.32
N MET A 26 -8.26 -6.20 30.21
CA MET A 26 -7.26 -7.05 29.57
C MET A 26 -7.09 -6.70 28.08
N VAL A 27 -8.19 -6.53 27.35
CA VAL A 27 -8.15 -6.11 25.94
C VAL A 27 -7.54 -4.71 25.81
N ALA A 28 -7.90 -3.77 26.69
CA ALA A 28 -7.32 -2.43 26.69
C ALA A 28 -5.80 -2.43 26.98
N VAL A 29 -5.34 -3.29 27.89
CA VAL A 29 -3.91 -3.48 28.19
C VAL A 29 -3.18 -4.13 27.00
N CYS A 30 -3.79 -5.12 26.34
CA CYS A 30 -3.21 -5.73 25.14
C CYS A 30 -3.10 -4.73 23.97
N ILE A 31 -4.14 -3.93 23.74
CA ILE A 31 -4.15 -2.89 22.70
C ILE A 31 -3.13 -1.80 23.06
N GLY A 32 -3.15 -1.30 24.30
CA GLY A 32 -2.20 -0.28 24.79
C GLY A 32 -0.75 -0.76 24.71
N GLY A 33 -0.50 -2.02 25.08
CA GLY A 33 0.81 -2.67 24.93
C GLY A 33 1.26 -2.77 23.49
N TYR A 34 0.36 -3.17 22.56
CA TYR A 34 0.67 -3.22 21.12
C TYR A 34 0.97 -1.83 20.54
N LEU A 35 0.23 -0.80 20.94
CA LEU A 35 0.45 0.59 20.51
C LEU A 35 1.79 1.17 20.98
N LEU A 36 2.36 0.66 22.07
CA LEU A 36 3.68 1.02 22.57
C LEU A 36 4.82 0.27 21.86
N THR A 37 4.53 -0.74 21.03
CA THR A 37 5.57 -1.49 20.32
C THR A 37 6.12 -0.72 19.10
N PRO A 38 7.43 -0.85 18.79
CA PRO A 38 8.03 -0.27 17.57
C PRO A 38 7.35 -0.76 16.28
N LYS A 39 6.69 -1.93 16.32
CA LYS A 39 5.96 -2.50 15.19
C LYS A 39 4.78 -1.64 14.75
N TRP A 40 4.04 -1.05 15.71
CA TRP A 40 2.96 -0.12 15.40
C TRP A 40 3.47 1.10 14.65
N GLN A 41 4.60 1.67 15.11
CA GLN A 41 5.22 2.82 14.46
C GLN A 41 5.70 2.48 13.04
N ALA A 42 6.30 1.29 12.85
CA ALA A 42 6.75 0.81 11.54
C ALA A 42 5.59 0.63 10.54
N VAL A 43 4.47 0.05 10.98
CA VAL A 43 3.27 -0.08 10.13
C VAL A 43 2.72 1.29 9.74
N ARG A 44 2.66 2.23 10.69
CA ARG A 44 2.16 3.59 10.41
C ARG A 44 3.09 4.35 9.46
N SER A 45 4.41 4.20 9.61
CA SER A 45 5.37 4.83 8.68
C SER A 45 5.27 4.25 7.28
N GLU A 46 5.07 2.93 7.14
CA GLU A 46 4.87 2.31 5.83
C GLU A 46 3.55 2.76 5.20
N GLN A 47 2.46 2.87 5.97
CA GLN A 47 1.19 3.43 5.47
C GLN A 47 1.34 4.86 4.96
N GLN A 48 2.06 5.72 5.70
CA GLN A 48 2.33 7.09 5.29
C GLN A 48 3.19 7.13 4.02
N ARG A 49 4.21 6.26 3.94
CA ARG A 49 5.06 6.11 2.76
C ARG A 49 4.26 5.69 1.53
N LEU A 50 3.38 4.70 1.66
CA LEU A 50 2.57 4.23 0.54
C LEU A 50 1.55 5.28 0.06
N ALA A 51 1.15 6.21 0.93
CA ALA A 51 0.27 7.32 0.56
C ALA A 51 0.99 8.41 -0.23
N ASP A 52 2.24 8.72 0.12
CA ASP A 52 3.07 9.69 -0.61
C ASP A 52 4.54 9.21 -0.68
N PRO A 53 4.86 8.33 -1.65
CA PRO A 53 6.21 7.75 -1.77
C PRO A 53 7.29 8.78 -2.13
N LEU A 54 6.90 9.91 -2.72
CA LEU A 54 7.83 10.91 -3.24
C LEU A 54 8.17 12.01 -2.23
N ARG A 55 7.45 12.07 -1.10
CA ARG A 55 7.65 13.06 -0.03
C ARG A 55 9.09 13.16 0.44
N ASP A 56 9.81 12.04 0.52
CA ASP A 56 11.19 12.02 1.01
C ASP A 56 12.17 12.67 0.01
N PHE A 57 11.79 12.78 -1.27
CA PHE A 57 12.63 13.31 -2.34
C PHE A 57 12.37 14.79 -2.67
N THR A 58 11.26 15.35 -2.21
CA THR A 58 10.90 16.77 -2.43
C THR A 58 11.60 17.74 -1.47
N ASN A 59 12.29 17.25 -0.46
CA ASN A 59 13.07 18.06 0.49
C ASN A 59 14.26 18.75 -0.23
N PRO A 60 14.61 20.02 0.08
CA PRO A 60 15.71 20.79 -0.53
C PRO A 60 17.14 20.23 -0.40
N GLN A 61 17.32 18.97 -0.01
CA GLN A 61 18.62 18.31 -0.09
C GLN A 61 19.07 18.19 -1.55
N THR A 62 20.38 18.21 -1.79
CA THR A 62 20.90 17.99 -3.14
C THR A 62 20.62 16.54 -3.59
N PRO A 63 20.35 16.32 -4.89
CA PRO A 63 20.09 14.98 -5.41
C PRO A 63 21.19 13.96 -5.07
N GLU A 64 22.45 14.40 -5.05
CA GLU A 64 23.62 13.58 -4.76
C GLU A 64 23.61 13.12 -3.29
N ALA A 65 23.24 14.01 -2.36
CA ALA A 65 23.13 13.68 -0.94
C ALA A 65 22.01 12.66 -0.69
N GLN A 66 20.87 12.79 -1.40
CA GLN A 66 19.78 11.82 -1.33
C GLN A 66 20.22 10.43 -1.82
N LEU A 67 20.89 10.36 -2.97
CA LEU A 67 21.40 9.11 -3.53
C LEU A 67 22.45 8.47 -2.62
N SER A 68 23.41 9.25 -2.10
CA SER A 68 24.47 8.74 -1.20
C SER A 68 23.86 8.09 0.04
N ARG A 69 22.88 8.75 0.67
CA ARG A 69 22.20 8.20 1.86
C ARG A 69 21.47 6.89 1.57
N LEU A 70 20.80 6.78 0.42
CA LEU A 70 20.14 5.53 0.02
C LEU A 70 21.17 4.41 -0.19
N GLN A 71 22.27 4.71 -0.88
CA GLN A 71 23.35 3.75 -1.11
C GLN A 71 24.03 3.32 0.19
N GLU A 72 24.25 4.23 1.14
CA GLU A 72 24.80 3.91 2.46
C GLU A 72 23.89 2.95 3.24
N LYS A 73 22.57 3.18 3.24
CA LYS A 73 21.61 2.27 3.87
C LYS A 73 21.63 0.88 3.24
N ILE A 74 21.70 0.81 1.91
CA ILE A 74 21.82 -0.46 1.18
C ILE A 74 23.16 -1.15 1.49
N ARG A 75 24.28 -0.41 1.58
CA ARG A 75 25.58 -0.99 1.96
C ARG A 75 25.55 -1.55 3.38
N ALA A 76 24.87 -0.85 4.30
CA ALA A 76 24.73 -1.30 5.68
C ALA A 76 23.87 -2.57 5.79
N ASN A 77 22.81 -2.69 5.00
CA ASN A 77 22.01 -3.92 4.90
C ASN A 77 21.59 -4.22 3.44
N PRO A 78 22.40 -5.00 2.69
CA PRO A 78 22.12 -5.27 1.28
C PRO A 78 20.89 -6.15 1.02
N GLN A 79 20.39 -6.83 2.06
CA GLN A 79 19.22 -7.72 1.97
C GLN A 79 17.91 -7.00 2.31
N ASP A 80 17.94 -5.72 2.65
CA ASP A 80 16.74 -4.94 2.93
C ASP A 80 16.01 -4.56 1.63
N SER A 81 15.00 -5.33 1.29
CA SER A 81 14.15 -5.08 0.11
C SER A 81 13.51 -3.69 0.10
N GLU A 82 13.24 -3.09 1.26
CA GLU A 82 12.62 -1.76 1.34
C GLU A 82 13.60 -0.68 0.89
N GLN A 83 14.88 -0.78 1.24
CA GLN A 83 15.88 0.20 0.77
C GLN A 83 16.07 0.13 -0.74
N TRP A 84 16.02 -1.07 -1.32
CA TRP A 84 16.03 -1.24 -2.77
C TRP A 84 14.77 -0.65 -3.43
N ALA A 85 13.59 -0.80 -2.82
CA ALA A 85 12.37 -0.18 -3.30
C ALA A 85 12.45 1.35 -3.25
N ARG A 86 12.99 1.93 -2.17
CA ARG A 86 13.24 3.37 -2.04
C ARG A 86 14.23 3.90 -3.07
N LEU A 87 15.26 3.12 -3.39
CA LEU A 87 16.18 3.45 -4.47
C LEU A 87 15.46 3.44 -5.84
N GLY A 88 14.55 2.50 -6.06
CA GLY A 88 13.68 2.47 -7.23
C GLY A 88 12.78 3.72 -7.32
N GLU A 89 12.16 4.12 -6.21
CA GLU A 89 11.32 5.33 -6.14
C GLU A 89 12.13 6.59 -6.45
N TYR A 90 13.35 6.69 -5.91
CA TYR A 90 14.26 7.78 -6.20
C TYR A 90 14.59 7.84 -7.70
N TYR A 91 14.98 6.72 -8.31
CA TYR A 91 15.31 6.72 -9.73
C TYR A 91 14.10 7.03 -10.61
N LEU A 92 12.91 6.53 -10.26
CA LEU A 92 11.66 6.89 -10.94
C LEU A 92 11.39 8.40 -10.84
N TYR A 93 11.53 8.99 -9.66
CA TYR A 93 11.38 10.43 -9.45
C TYR A 93 12.34 11.26 -10.31
N ARG A 94 13.55 10.73 -10.55
CA ARG A 94 14.57 11.34 -11.40
C ARG A 94 14.43 11.00 -12.89
N ASN A 95 13.34 10.33 -13.29
CA ASN A 95 13.11 9.79 -14.64
C ASN A 95 14.22 8.85 -15.14
N ALA A 96 15.00 8.26 -14.23
CA ALA A 96 16.05 7.29 -14.53
C ALA A 96 15.45 5.88 -14.57
N TYR A 97 14.60 5.61 -15.57
CA TYR A 97 13.75 4.42 -15.59
C TYR A 97 14.52 3.09 -15.55
N ASP A 98 15.63 2.96 -16.30
CA ASP A 98 16.42 1.73 -16.30
C ASP A 98 17.00 1.40 -14.92
N ASN A 99 17.51 2.41 -14.21
CA ASN A 99 18.01 2.25 -12.85
C ASN A 99 16.88 1.94 -11.86
N ALA A 100 15.70 2.52 -12.06
CA ALA A 100 14.52 2.22 -11.25
C ALA A 100 14.09 0.76 -11.41
N LEU A 101 14.05 0.24 -12.64
CA LEU A 101 13.75 -1.18 -12.90
C LEU A 101 14.74 -2.11 -12.20
N LEU A 102 16.04 -1.82 -12.27
CA LEU A 102 17.07 -2.63 -11.60
C LEU A 102 16.85 -2.66 -10.08
N ALA A 103 16.61 -1.51 -9.47
CA ALA A 103 16.40 -1.39 -8.04
C ALA A 103 15.12 -2.12 -7.58
N TYR A 104 13.98 -1.92 -8.28
CA TYR A 104 12.74 -2.63 -7.94
C TYR A 104 12.82 -4.14 -8.19
N ARG A 105 13.52 -4.60 -9.24
CA ARG A 105 13.75 -6.04 -9.45
C ARG A 105 14.57 -6.65 -8.32
N GLN A 106 15.56 -5.93 -7.81
CA GLN A 106 16.33 -6.38 -6.65
C GLN A 106 15.47 -6.40 -5.38
N ALA A 107 14.62 -5.39 -5.17
CA ALA A 107 13.65 -5.39 -4.07
C ALA A 107 12.72 -6.61 -4.15
N LEU A 108 12.17 -6.89 -5.33
CA LEU A 108 11.28 -8.03 -5.58
C LEU A 108 12.00 -9.37 -5.36
N ARG A 109 13.26 -9.49 -5.80
CA ARG A 109 14.08 -10.69 -5.57
C ARG A 109 14.27 -10.99 -4.08
N LEU A 110 14.47 -9.95 -3.27
CA LEU A 110 14.70 -10.08 -1.83
C LEU A 110 13.40 -10.33 -1.04
N ARG A 111 12.30 -9.69 -1.46
CA ARG A 111 11.00 -9.77 -0.78
C ARG A 111 10.16 -10.97 -1.21
N GLY A 112 10.33 -11.43 -2.44
CA GLY A 112 9.38 -12.30 -3.12
C GLY A 112 8.17 -11.53 -3.67
N ASP A 113 7.20 -12.28 -4.18
CA ASP A 113 6.00 -11.74 -4.83
C ASP A 113 5.28 -10.73 -3.93
N ASN A 114 5.14 -9.50 -4.44
CA ASN A 114 4.56 -8.40 -3.69
C ASN A 114 3.80 -7.45 -4.63
N ALA A 115 2.52 -7.20 -4.31
CA ALA A 115 1.64 -6.40 -5.15
C ALA A 115 2.18 -4.99 -5.39
N GLN A 116 2.68 -4.33 -4.34
CA GLN A 116 3.19 -2.96 -4.44
C GLN A 116 4.44 -2.87 -5.31
N LEU A 117 5.35 -3.85 -5.23
CA LEU A 117 6.54 -3.89 -6.08
C LEU A 117 6.20 -4.18 -7.55
N PHE A 118 5.22 -5.05 -7.82
CA PHE A 118 4.73 -5.24 -9.19
C PHE A 118 4.06 -3.98 -9.74
N ALA A 119 3.25 -3.27 -8.94
CA ALA A 119 2.64 -2.00 -9.35
C ALA A 119 3.70 -0.89 -9.57
N ALA A 120 4.76 -0.86 -8.77
CA ALA A 120 5.88 0.06 -8.96
C ALA A 120 6.64 -0.25 -10.26
N LEU A 121 6.92 -1.53 -10.56
CA LEU A 121 7.51 -1.95 -11.83
C LEU A 121 6.61 -1.57 -13.02
N ALA A 122 5.30 -1.77 -12.91
CA ALA A 122 4.33 -1.35 -13.92
C ALA A 122 4.41 0.17 -14.17
N THR A 123 4.47 0.95 -13.09
CA THR A 123 4.62 2.41 -13.16
C THR A 123 5.87 2.79 -13.95
N VAL A 124 7.03 2.23 -13.59
CA VAL A 124 8.29 2.54 -14.30
C VAL A 124 8.19 2.19 -15.78
N LEU A 125 7.67 1.00 -16.12
CA LEU A 125 7.51 0.57 -17.52
C LEU A 125 6.55 1.47 -18.29
N TYR A 126 5.45 1.89 -17.67
CA TYR A 126 4.48 2.80 -18.27
C TYR A 126 5.09 4.15 -18.61
N TYR A 127 5.80 4.77 -17.67
CA TYR A 127 6.47 6.06 -17.90
C TYR A 127 7.64 5.93 -18.89
N GLN A 128 8.41 4.85 -18.83
CA GLN A 128 9.47 4.57 -19.81
C GLN A 128 8.91 4.44 -21.23
N ALA A 129 7.69 3.91 -21.38
CA ALA A 129 6.98 3.81 -22.64
C ALA A 129 6.24 5.10 -23.05
N GLY A 130 6.49 6.22 -22.38
CA GLY A 130 5.83 7.50 -22.70
C GLY A 130 4.35 7.53 -22.33
N GLN A 131 3.98 6.87 -21.23
CA GLN A 131 2.59 6.75 -20.75
C GLN A 131 1.69 5.96 -21.72
N HIS A 132 2.25 4.97 -22.40
CA HIS A 132 1.50 4.03 -23.21
C HIS A 132 1.47 2.67 -22.53
N MET A 133 0.31 2.02 -22.55
CA MET A 133 0.18 0.66 -22.04
C MET A 133 0.88 -0.33 -22.97
N THR A 134 1.91 -1.00 -22.44
CA THR A 134 2.62 -2.08 -23.15
C THR A 134 2.23 -3.44 -22.59
N PRO A 135 2.47 -4.55 -23.32
CA PRO A 135 2.27 -5.90 -22.78
C PRO A 135 3.05 -6.14 -21.47
N ALA A 136 4.27 -5.63 -21.37
CA ALA A 136 5.09 -5.76 -20.16
C ALA A 136 4.50 -4.97 -18.98
N THR A 137 4.02 -3.75 -19.22
CA THR A 137 3.31 -2.96 -18.20
C THR A 137 2.07 -3.70 -17.72
N ARG A 138 1.25 -4.21 -18.66
CA ARG A 138 0.02 -4.95 -18.35
C ARG A 138 0.29 -6.24 -17.59
N GLU A 139 1.36 -6.94 -17.91
CA GLU A 139 1.79 -8.14 -17.17
C GLU A 139 2.06 -7.80 -15.70
N MET A 140 2.81 -6.73 -15.42
CA MET A 140 3.11 -6.32 -14.04
C MET A 140 1.85 -5.86 -13.29
N ILE A 141 0.95 -5.14 -13.94
CA ILE A 141 -0.37 -4.78 -13.39
C ILE A 141 -1.15 -6.04 -13.02
N ASN A 142 -1.23 -7.03 -13.92
CA ASN A 142 -1.95 -8.27 -13.67
C ASN A 142 -1.36 -9.05 -12.49
N LYS A 143 -0.02 -9.11 -12.37
CA LYS A 143 0.64 -9.72 -11.20
C LYS A 143 0.32 -8.98 -9.91
N ALA A 144 0.30 -7.65 -9.93
CA ALA A 144 -0.08 -6.86 -8.77
C ALA A 144 -1.52 -7.16 -8.33
N LEU A 145 -2.47 -7.12 -9.27
CA LEU A 145 -3.89 -7.33 -9.00
C LEU A 145 -4.26 -8.78 -8.66
N ALA A 146 -3.46 -9.76 -9.10
CA ALA A 146 -3.59 -11.14 -8.69
C ALA A 146 -3.25 -11.35 -7.21
N LEU A 147 -2.34 -10.54 -6.65
CA LEU A 147 -1.95 -10.58 -5.24
C LEU A 147 -2.83 -9.68 -4.37
N ASP A 148 -3.19 -8.51 -4.88
CA ASP A 148 -4.06 -7.54 -4.22
C ASP A 148 -4.96 -6.90 -5.27
N ALA A 149 -6.20 -7.39 -5.37
CA ALA A 149 -7.20 -6.85 -6.29
C ALA A 149 -7.53 -5.38 -6.03
N THR A 150 -7.19 -4.85 -4.86
CA THR A 150 -7.40 -3.46 -4.44
C THR A 150 -6.14 -2.60 -4.53
N GLU A 151 -5.08 -3.09 -5.19
CA GLU A 151 -3.84 -2.34 -5.33
C GLU A 151 -4.08 -1.05 -6.13
N VAL A 152 -3.98 0.08 -5.40
CA VAL A 152 -4.40 1.40 -5.87
C VAL A 152 -3.61 1.85 -7.09
N THR A 153 -2.29 1.66 -7.11
CA THR A 153 -1.43 2.14 -8.18
C THR A 153 -1.72 1.39 -9.50
N ALA A 154 -1.91 0.08 -9.44
CA ALA A 154 -2.27 -0.75 -10.58
C ALA A 154 -3.66 -0.38 -11.14
N GLN A 155 -4.66 -0.19 -10.29
CA GLN A 155 -5.99 0.27 -10.71
C GLN A 155 -5.96 1.69 -11.31
N MET A 156 -5.18 2.60 -10.75
CA MET A 156 -4.99 3.96 -11.28
C MET A 156 -4.37 3.96 -12.68
N LEU A 157 -3.36 3.10 -12.91
CA LEU A 157 -2.74 2.96 -14.24
C LEU A 157 -3.72 2.44 -15.28
N LEU A 158 -4.56 1.45 -14.94
CA LEU A 158 -5.61 0.96 -15.84
C LEU A 158 -6.65 2.03 -16.16
N ALA A 159 -7.07 2.80 -15.16
CA ALA A 159 -8.06 3.85 -15.35
C ALA A 159 -7.52 5.00 -16.21
N ALA A 160 -6.25 5.37 -16.01
CA ALA A 160 -5.56 6.35 -16.84
C ALA A 160 -5.43 5.87 -18.31
N ASP A 161 -5.03 4.62 -18.53
CA ASP A 161 -4.95 4.02 -19.87
C ASP A 161 -6.31 4.03 -20.57
N ALA A 162 -7.38 3.58 -19.90
CA ALA A 162 -8.74 3.61 -20.43
C ALA A 162 -9.18 5.03 -20.81
N PHE A 163 -8.89 6.02 -19.96
CA PHE A 163 -9.21 7.42 -20.24
C PHE A 163 -8.46 7.94 -21.47
N MET A 164 -7.16 7.64 -21.59
CA MET A 164 -6.33 8.05 -22.72
C MET A 164 -6.76 7.41 -24.04
N GLN A 165 -7.28 6.18 -23.99
CA GLN A 165 -7.86 5.49 -25.15
C GLN A 165 -9.31 5.92 -25.45
N ALA A 166 -9.81 6.94 -24.75
CA ALA A 166 -11.19 7.43 -24.84
C ALA A 166 -12.27 6.39 -24.48
N ASP A 167 -11.90 5.30 -23.80
CA ASP A 167 -12.83 4.40 -23.13
C ASP A 167 -13.22 5.00 -21.76
N TYR A 168 -13.99 6.10 -21.84
CA TYR A 168 -14.44 6.83 -20.67
C TYR A 168 -15.38 6.01 -19.79
N ALA A 169 -16.09 5.02 -20.37
CA ALA A 169 -16.96 4.12 -19.61
C ALA A 169 -16.14 3.27 -18.65
N GLN A 170 -15.07 2.64 -19.15
CA GLN A 170 -14.17 1.83 -18.34
C GLN A 170 -13.41 2.70 -17.33
N ALA A 171 -12.90 3.86 -17.73
CA ALA A 171 -12.20 4.78 -16.83
C ALA A 171 -13.07 5.18 -15.63
N VAL A 172 -14.34 5.57 -15.87
CA VAL A 172 -15.31 5.89 -14.80
C VAL A 172 -15.52 4.69 -13.88
N SER A 173 -15.72 3.49 -14.42
CA SER A 173 -15.93 2.29 -13.60
C SER A 173 -14.74 1.98 -12.68
N LEU A 174 -13.51 2.08 -13.19
CA LEU A 174 -12.29 1.84 -12.43
C LEU A 174 -12.09 2.90 -11.33
N TRP A 175 -12.26 4.17 -11.65
CA TRP A 175 -12.17 5.24 -10.64
C TRP A 175 -13.28 5.17 -9.59
N GLN A 176 -14.48 4.75 -9.96
CA GLN A 176 -15.57 4.57 -9.00
C GLN A 176 -15.24 3.43 -8.02
N THR A 177 -14.68 2.32 -8.51
CA THR A 177 -14.18 1.22 -7.67
C THR A 177 -13.11 1.71 -6.69
N LEU A 178 -12.16 2.53 -7.15
CA LEU A 178 -11.14 3.15 -6.30
C LEU A 178 -11.74 4.10 -5.23
N LEU A 179 -12.79 4.84 -5.59
CA LEU A 179 -13.49 5.73 -4.66
C LEU A 179 -14.20 4.95 -3.55
N ASP A 180 -14.82 3.83 -3.91
CA ASP A 180 -15.58 2.96 -3.03
C ASP A 180 -14.67 2.16 -2.10
N ALA A 181 -13.45 1.82 -2.55
CA ALA A 181 -12.43 1.19 -1.72
C ALA A 181 -11.97 2.08 -0.54
N ASN A 182 -12.25 3.40 -0.60
CA ASN A 182 -11.97 4.38 0.45
C ASN A 182 -10.51 4.34 0.98
N SER A 183 -9.56 4.07 0.09
CA SER A 183 -8.15 4.01 0.43
C SER A 183 -7.61 5.40 0.77
N PRO A 184 -6.87 5.57 1.88
CA PRO A 184 -6.24 6.84 2.24
C PRO A 184 -5.13 7.26 1.25
N ARG A 185 -4.70 6.35 0.36
CA ARG A 185 -3.71 6.62 -0.69
C ARG A 185 -4.30 7.43 -1.85
N VAL A 186 -5.63 7.56 -1.93
CA VAL A 186 -6.33 8.18 -3.05
C VAL A 186 -6.84 9.57 -2.65
N ASN A 187 -6.48 10.58 -3.43
CA ASN A 187 -7.11 11.89 -3.31
C ASN A 187 -8.53 11.82 -3.89
N ARG A 188 -9.52 11.64 -3.00
CA ARG A 188 -10.94 11.51 -3.38
C ARG A 188 -11.44 12.68 -4.24
N ALA A 189 -10.99 13.91 -3.96
CA ALA A 189 -11.43 15.08 -4.71
C ALA A 189 -10.95 15.03 -6.17
N GLN A 190 -9.66 14.71 -6.37
CA GLN A 190 -9.09 14.55 -7.72
C GLN A 190 -9.76 13.41 -8.49
N LEU A 191 -10.10 12.32 -7.80
CA LEU A 191 -10.77 11.18 -8.44
C LEU A 191 -12.20 11.51 -8.88
N VAL A 192 -12.96 12.25 -8.04
CA VAL A 192 -14.30 12.74 -8.40
C VAL A 192 -14.23 13.69 -9.59
N GLU A 193 -13.23 14.58 -9.62
CA GLU A 193 -13.00 15.47 -10.76
C GLU A 193 -12.72 14.69 -12.05
N ALA A 194 -11.83 13.70 -11.99
CA ALA A 194 -11.51 12.83 -13.11
C ALA A 194 -12.76 12.08 -13.64
N ILE A 195 -13.58 11.52 -12.74
CA ILE A 195 -14.85 10.86 -13.09
C ILE A 195 -15.79 11.83 -13.80
N ASN A 196 -15.96 13.04 -13.27
CA ASN A 196 -16.85 14.04 -13.86
C ASN A 196 -16.38 14.46 -15.26
N LEU A 197 -15.07 14.63 -15.43
CA LEU A 197 -14.47 14.93 -16.72
C LEU A 197 -14.71 13.81 -17.74
N ALA A 198 -14.47 12.54 -17.36
CA ALA A 198 -14.71 11.41 -18.25
C ALA A 198 -16.19 11.29 -18.65
N LYS A 199 -17.13 11.49 -17.71
CA LYS A 199 -18.58 11.51 -18.02
C LYS A 199 -18.93 12.62 -19.00
N LEU A 200 -18.36 13.81 -18.84
CA LEU A 200 -18.56 14.93 -19.75
C LEU A 200 -18.08 14.58 -21.17
N LEU A 201 -16.88 14.01 -21.30
CA LEU A 201 -16.31 13.62 -22.59
C LEU A 201 -17.09 12.47 -23.24
N GLN A 202 -17.51 11.48 -22.45
CA GLN A 202 -18.36 10.39 -22.91
C GLN A 202 -19.68 10.90 -23.51
N ASN A 203 -20.30 11.89 -22.89
CA ASN A 203 -21.56 12.46 -23.39
C ASN A 203 -21.36 13.28 -24.67
N ARG A 204 -20.16 13.82 -24.92
CA ARG A 204 -19.84 14.55 -26.16
C ARG A 204 -19.54 13.64 -27.35
N GLN A 205 -19.28 12.35 -27.12
CA GLN A 205 -19.05 11.36 -28.17
C GLN A 205 -20.32 10.72 -28.70
N LYS A 206 -21.47 10.98 -28.06
CA LYS A 206 -22.80 10.53 -28.48
C LYS A 206 -23.44 11.56 -29.40
#